data_AF-A0A8J9YDU0-F1
#
_entry.id   AF-A0A8J9YDU0-F1
#
_cell.length_a   1.000
_cell.length_b   1.000
_cell.length_c   1.000
_cell.angle_alpha   90.00
_cell.angle_beta   90.00
_cell.angle_gamma   90.00
#
_symmetry.space_group_name_H-M   'P 1'
#
loop_
_entity.id
_entity.type
_entity.pdbx_description
1 polymer ?
#
loop_
_entity_poly.entity_id
_entity_poly.type
_entity_poly.pdbx_seq_one_letter_code
_entity_poly.pdbx_strand_id
1 'polypeptide(L)'
;MLNKYIQFPDTPNARQAISQRFSDKYRIPGVIGCIDCSHFRIHGPPKEEEHQYYCRKHYHSLNVQMVCDDEYRILNVNAKFGALEHDDIQDHDERISTERERNSTNDLIRGRVLRDQLVRRLQQQ
;
A
#
# COMPACT_ATOMS: atom_id res chain seq x y z
N MET A 1 11.66 16.77 -1.56
CA MET A 1 12.51 15.72 -0.93
C MET A 1 11.92 14.31 -1.08
N LEU A 2 10.61 14.10 -0.90
CA LEU A 2 10.00 12.76 -1.08
C LEU A 2 10.24 12.15 -2.48
N ASN A 3 10.03 12.93 -3.56
CA ASN A 3 10.16 12.44 -4.94
C ASN A 3 11.57 11.97 -5.34
N LYS A 4 12.58 12.16 -4.48
CA LYS A 4 13.93 11.59 -4.70
C LYS A 4 14.00 10.11 -4.30
N TYR A 5 13.20 9.69 -3.32
CA TYR A 5 13.28 8.37 -2.70
C TYR A 5 12.04 7.52 -2.91
N ILE A 6 10.86 8.14 -3.00
CA ILE A 6 9.59 7.47 -3.25
C ILE A 6 9.14 7.87 -4.65
N GLN A 7 9.21 6.93 -5.58
CA GLN A 7 8.83 7.13 -6.96
C GLN A 7 7.89 6.01 -7.40
N PHE A 8 6.75 6.42 -7.95
CA PHE A 8 5.84 5.48 -8.58
C PHE A 8 6.39 5.11 -9.97
N PRO A 9 6.24 3.86 -10.45
CA PRO A 9 6.68 3.48 -11.77
C PRO A 9 5.80 4.14 -12.85
N ASP A 10 6.17 5.35 -13.27
CA ASP A 10 5.33 6.14 -14.17
C ASP A 10 5.48 5.77 -15.67
N THR A 11 6.42 4.88 -16.01
CA THR A 11 6.62 4.41 -17.39
C THR A 11 6.17 2.96 -17.58
N PRO A 12 5.63 2.59 -18.76
CA PRO A 12 5.25 1.20 -19.06
C PRO A 12 6.40 0.20 -18.87
N ASN A 13 7.63 0.57 -19.26
CA ASN A 13 8.80 -0.30 -19.11
C ASN A 13 9.13 -0.56 -17.62
N ALA A 14 9.03 0.47 -16.77
CA ALA A 14 9.27 0.30 -15.33
C ALA A 14 8.20 -0.60 -14.69
N ARG A 15 6.93 -0.43 -15.08
CA ARG A 15 5.81 -1.27 -14.63
C ARG A 15 5.98 -2.71 -15.07
N GLN A 16 6.29 -2.94 -16.35
CA GLN A 16 6.56 -4.26 -16.90
C GLN A 16 7.72 -4.95 -16.17
N ALA A 17 8.79 -4.22 -15.87
CA ALA A 17 9.92 -4.77 -15.11
C ALA A 17 9.51 -5.24 -13.70
N ILE A 18 8.71 -4.45 -12.97
CA ILE A 18 8.19 -4.84 -11.65
C ILE A 18 7.27 -6.06 -11.78
N SER A 19 6.33 -6.04 -12.73
CA SER A 19 5.39 -7.14 -13.02
C SER A 19 6.12 -8.44 -13.33
N GLN A 20 7.17 -8.39 -14.14
CA GLN A 20 7.99 -9.55 -14.44
C GLN A 20 8.66 -10.10 -13.18
N ARG A 21 9.24 -9.25 -12.32
CA ARG A 21 9.87 -9.71 -11.08
C ARG A 21 8.87 -10.30 -10.08
N PHE A 22 7.66 -9.75 -9.96
CA PHE A 22 6.60 -10.39 -9.17
C PHE A 22 6.21 -11.76 -9.73
N SER A 23 6.11 -11.88 -11.05
CA SER A 23 5.87 -13.16 -11.73
C SER A 23 6.99 -14.16 -11.47
N ASP A 24 8.25 -13.74 -11.53
CA ASP A 24 9.40 -14.63 -11.36
C ASP A 24 9.57 -15.08 -9.91
N LYS A 25 9.46 -14.14 -8.96
CA LYS A 25 9.70 -14.38 -7.53
C LYS A 25 8.53 -15.06 -6.82
N TYR A 26 7.30 -14.65 -7.15
CA TYR A 26 6.10 -15.07 -6.42
C TYR A 26 5.09 -15.85 -7.29
N ARG A 27 5.32 -15.95 -8.60
CA ARG A 27 4.37 -16.52 -9.60
C ARG A 27 3.03 -15.81 -9.61
N ILE A 28 3.07 -14.48 -9.49
CA ILE A 28 1.90 -13.62 -9.57
C ILE A 28 2.12 -12.60 -10.70
N PRO A 29 1.60 -12.85 -11.91
CA PRO A 29 1.79 -11.93 -13.04
C PRO A 29 0.89 -10.69 -12.94
N GLY A 30 1.33 -9.59 -13.56
CA GLY A 30 0.55 -8.35 -13.68
C GLY A 30 0.61 -7.43 -12.46
N VAL A 31 1.38 -7.78 -11.43
CA VAL A 31 1.48 -7.01 -10.19
C VAL A 31 2.57 -5.96 -10.29
N ILE A 32 2.22 -4.68 -10.11
CA ILE A 32 3.20 -3.59 -10.11
C ILE A 32 3.47 -2.99 -8.72
N GLY A 33 2.78 -3.52 -7.71
CA GLY A 33 2.93 -3.14 -6.31
C GLY A 33 1.94 -3.85 -5.40
N CYS A 34 2.23 -3.84 -4.11
CA CYS A 34 1.37 -4.33 -3.04
C CYS A 34 0.95 -3.16 -2.15
N ILE A 35 -0.34 -3.05 -1.84
CA ILE A 35 -0.87 -2.07 -0.88
C ILE A 35 -1.05 -2.71 0.50
N ASP A 36 -0.58 -2.04 1.55
CA ASP A 36 -0.95 -2.36 2.92
C ASP A 36 -1.07 -1.09 3.78
N CYS A 37 -1.84 -1.20 4.85
CA CYS A 37 -2.05 -0.14 5.83
C CYS A 37 -1.38 -0.49 7.15
N SER A 38 -0.64 0.45 7.74
CA SER A 38 0.08 0.27 8.99
C SER A 38 -0.18 1.40 9.96
N HIS A 39 -0.39 1.06 11.24
CA HIS A 39 -0.56 2.03 12.31
C HIS A 39 0.80 2.55 12.81
N PHE A 40 1.06 3.83 12.63
CA PHE A 40 2.22 4.53 13.19
C PHE A 40 1.81 5.29 14.43
N ARG A 41 2.43 4.97 15.57
CA ARG A 41 2.13 5.63 16.84
C ARG A 41 2.51 7.11 16.77
N ILE A 42 1.61 7.97 17.25
CA ILE A 42 1.85 9.41 17.36
C ILE A 42 1.69 9.87 18.80
N HIS A 43 2.30 11.01 19.11
CA HIS A 43 2.12 11.72 20.37
C HIS A 43 1.22 12.92 20.16
N GLY A 44 0.17 13.04 20.98
CA GLY A 44 -0.63 14.26 21.06
C GLY A 44 -1.29 14.67 19.74
N PRO A 45 -2.26 13.89 19.21
CA PRO A 45 -3.18 14.44 18.23
C PRO A 45 -3.89 15.69 18.81
N PRO A 46 -4.42 16.58 17.95
CA PRO A 46 -5.23 17.71 18.41
C PRO A 46 -6.35 17.22 19.35
N LYS A 47 -6.50 17.84 20.53
CA LYS A 47 -7.46 17.37 21.55
C LYS A 47 -8.89 17.25 21.01
N GLU A 48 -9.27 18.15 20.12
CA GLU A 48 -10.61 18.19 19.52
C GLU A 48 -10.89 16.97 18.61
N GLU A 49 -9.83 16.40 18.01
CA GLU A 49 -9.91 15.28 17.07
C GLU A 49 -9.22 14.01 17.60
N GLU A 50 -8.80 13.99 18.87
CA GLU A 50 -7.99 12.94 19.48
C GLU A 50 -8.60 11.53 19.30
N HIS A 51 -9.93 11.45 19.36
CA HIS A 51 -10.70 10.24 19.14
C HIS A 51 -10.43 9.62 17.76
N GLN A 52 -10.26 10.43 16.70
CA GLN A 52 -10.00 9.97 15.33
C GLN A 52 -8.69 9.20 15.21
N TYR A 53 -7.72 9.50 16.09
CA TYR A 53 -6.41 8.88 16.09
C TYR A 53 -6.31 7.71 17.07
N TYR A 54 -7.34 7.41 17.86
CA TYR A 54 -7.27 6.32 18.85
C TYR A 54 -7.57 4.96 18.21
N CYS A 55 -6.59 4.05 18.21
CA CYS A 55 -6.74 2.73 17.60
C CYS A 55 -7.29 1.68 18.58
N ARG A 56 -7.76 0.54 18.03
CA ARG A 56 -8.24 -0.63 18.80
C ARG A 56 -7.19 -1.23 19.75
N LYS A 57 -5.91 -0.89 19.58
CA LYS A 57 -4.80 -1.30 20.44
C LYS A 57 -4.52 -0.30 21.59
N HIS A 58 -5.44 0.62 21.85
CA HIS A 58 -5.42 1.56 22.97
C HIS A 58 -4.25 2.57 22.95
N TYR A 59 -3.89 3.07 21.76
CA TYR A 59 -2.93 4.17 21.59
C TYR A 59 -3.29 5.07 20.41
N HIS A 60 -2.75 6.30 20.38
CA HIS A 60 -2.95 7.21 19.23
C HIS A 60 -2.02 6.85 18.08
N SER A 61 -2.57 6.78 16.88
CA SER A 61 -1.84 6.45 15.66
C SER A 61 -2.42 7.10 14.42
N LEU A 62 -1.56 7.26 13.42
CA LEU A 62 -1.95 7.47 12.04
C LEU A 62 -2.10 6.12 11.37
N ASN A 63 -3.16 5.97 10.57
CA ASN A 63 -3.22 4.87 9.64
C ASN A 63 -2.55 5.30 8.33
N VAL A 64 -1.39 4.70 8.04
CA VAL A 64 -0.58 5.05 6.87
C VAL A 64 -0.67 3.92 5.87
N GLN A 65 -1.20 4.21 4.69
CA GLN A 65 -1.19 3.32 3.55
C GLN A 65 0.13 3.46 2.79
N MET A 66 0.69 2.34 2.35
CA MET A 66 1.90 2.31 1.55
C MET A 66 1.74 1.35 0.37
N VAL A 67 2.32 1.72 -0.77
CA VAL A 67 2.53 0.80 -1.90
C VAL A 67 4.00 0.39 -1.91
N CYS A 68 4.28 -0.90 -2.01
CA CYS A 68 5.64 -1.43 -2.12
C CYS A 68 5.80 -2.38 -3.31
N ASP A 69 6.99 -2.44 -3.90
CA ASP A 69 7.31 -3.44 -4.94
C ASP A 69 7.90 -4.74 -4.37
N ASP A 70 8.31 -5.64 -5.27
CA ASP A 70 8.87 -6.96 -4.96
C ASP A 70 10.25 -6.91 -4.25
N GLU A 71 10.91 -5.75 -4.30
CA GLU A 71 12.20 -5.44 -3.66
C GLU A 71 12.01 -4.65 -2.36
N TYR A 72 10.77 -4.54 -1.87
CA TYR A 72 10.39 -3.79 -0.66
C TYR A 72 10.66 -2.29 -0.75
N ARG A 73 10.77 -1.73 -1.96
CA ARG A 73 10.87 -0.28 -2.16
C ARG A 73 9.49 0.35 -2.03
N ILE A 74 9.41 1.41 -1.25
CA ILE A 74 8.17 2.19 -1.10
C ILE A 74 7.95 3.02 -2.37
N LEU A 75 6.85 2.75 -3.07
CA LEU A 75 6.43 3.42 -4.30
C LEU A 75 5.46 4.57 -4.03
N ASN A 76 4.69 4.48 -2.95
CA ASN A 76 3.73 5.50 -2.55
C ASN A 76 3.46 5.43 -1.03
N VAL A 77 3.14 6.59 -0.43
CA VAL A 77 2.73 6.70 0.97
C VAL A 77 1.56 7.69 1.08
N ASN A 78 0.49 7.27 1.75
CA ASN A 78 -0.65 8.11 2.10
C ASN A 78 -0.87 8.06 3.62
N ALA A 79 -0.59 9.18 4.31
CA ALA A 79 -0.66 9.31 5.76
C ALA A 79 -1.77 10.27 6.24
N LYS A 80 -2.84 10.42 5.45
CA LYS A 80 -3.88 11.43 5.69
C LYS A 80 -4.91 11.05 6.75
N PHE A 81 -4.91 9.81 7.21
CA PHE A 81 -6.05 9.24 7.89
C PHE A 81 -5.78 8.86 9.35
N GLY A 82 -6.81 9.05 10.17
CA GLY A 82 -6.80 8.67 11.57
C GLY A 82 -6.87 7.15 11.77
N ALA A 83 -6.67 6.71 13.01
CA ALA A 83 -6.75 5.30 13.36
C ALA A 83 -8.17 4.70 13.28
N LEU A 84 -9.22 5.53 13.40
CA LEU A 84 -10.61 5.08 13.37
C LEU A 84 -11.11 4.71 11.96
N GLU A 85 -10.47 5.23 10.91
CA GLU A 85 -10.91 5.07 9.52
C GLU A 85 -10.42 3.75 8.87
N HIS A 86 -9.99 2.79 9.70
CA HIS A 86 -9.20 1.62 9.31
C HIS A 86 -9.79 0.77 8.17
N ASP A 87 -11.11 0.60 8.14
CA ASP A 87 -11.76 -0.31 7.20
C ASP A 87 -12.13 0.39 5.87
N ASP A 88 -12.33 1.72 5.88
CA ASP A 88 -12.70 2.50 4.68
C ASP A 88 -11.48 2.96 3.85
N ILE A 89 -10.33 3.21 4.48
CA ILE A 89 -9.11 3.70 3.79
C ILE A 89 -8.58 2.68 2.78
N GLN A 90 -8.58 1.41 3.16
CA GLN A 90 -8.01 0.36 2.33
C GLN A 90 -8.83 0.17 1.05
N ASP A 91 -10.16 0.15 1.16
CA ASP A 91 -11.07 0.02 0.02
C ASP A 91 -11.13 1.28 -0.86
N HIS A 92 -11.01 2.47 -0.26
CA HIS A 92 -11.10 3.73 -1.00
C HIS A 92 -9.88 3.94 -1.93
N ASP A 93 -8.67 3.63 -1.47
CA ASP A 93 -7.48 3.80 -2.31
C ASP A 93 -7.20 2.58 -3.20
N GLU A 94 -7.61 1.35 -2.81
CA GLU A 94 -7.60 0.19 -3.75
C GLU A 94 -8.47 0.48 -4.99
N ARG A 95 -9.59 1.20 -4.83
CA ARG A 95 -10.42 1.68 -5.94
C ARG A 95 -9.70 2.75 -6.78
N ILE A 96 -9.04 3.72 -6.14
CA ILE A 96 -8.29 4.79 -6.84
C ILE A 96 -7.09 4.20 -7.59
N SER A 97 -6.36 3.25 -7.01
CA SER A 97 -5.26 2.56 -7.69
C SER A 97 -5.80 1.78 -8.88
N THR A 98 -6.87 1.00 -8.70
CA THR A 98 -7.54 0.27 -9.78
C THR A 98 -8.06 1.19 -10.89
N GLU A 99 -8.56 2.39 -10.57
CA GLU A 99 -9.05 3.37 -11.55
C GLU A 99 -7.91 4.10 -12.27
N ARG A 100 -6.84 4.47 -11.57
CA ARG A 100 -5.61 5.03 -12.19
C ARG A 100 -4.93 4.00 -13.10
N GLU A 101 -5.04 2.72 -12.77
CA GLU A 101 -4.56 1.58 -13.56
C GLU A 101 -5.42 1.27 -14.78
N ARG A 102 -6.75 1.35 -14.68
CA ARG A 102 -7.64 1.17 -15.85
C ARG A 102 -7.36 2.16 -16.98
N ASN A 103 -6.85 3.35 -16.66
CA ASN A 103 -6.47 4.37 -17.63
C ASN A 103 -5.03 4.22 -18.17
N SER A 104 -4.25 3.25 -17.66
CA SER A 104 -2.87 2.98 -18.10
C SER A 104 -2.60 1.47 -18.11
N THR A 105 -2.91 0.82 -19.24
CA THR A 105 -2.48 -0.52 -19.67
C THR A 105 -2.40 -1.62 -18.58
N ASN A 106 -3.44 -2.45 -18.38
CA ASN A 106 -3.45 -3.79 -17.72
C ASN A 106 -2.65 -4.05 -16.41
N ASP A 107 -1.97 -3.07 -15.84
CA ASP A 107 -1.10 -3.19 -14.68
C ASP A 107 -1.94 -3.10 -13.41
N LEU A 108 -1.69 -3.96 -12.42
CA LEU A 108 -2.56 -4.07 -11.24
C LEU A 108 -1.78 -3.92 -9.94
N ILE A 109 -2.15 -2.97 -9.09
CA ILE A 109 -1.75 -2.96 -7.68
C ILE A 109 -2.76 -3.82 -6.92
N ARG A 110 -2.27 -4.81 -6.17
CA ARG A 110 -3.14 -5.69 -5.38
C ARG A 110 -2.96 -5.45 -3.89
N GLY A 111 -4.08 -5.30 -3.18
CA GLY A 111 -4.14 -5.19 -1.73
C GLY A 111 -4.26 -6.54 -1.02
N ARG A 112 -5.27 -6.71 -0.16
CA ARG A 112 -5.39 -7.85 0.80
C ARG A 112 -5.23 -9.23 0.17
N VAL A 113 -5.76 -9.44 -1.03
CA VAL A 113 -5.66 -10.73 -1.74
C VAL A 113 -4.21 -11.09 -2.03
N LEU A 114 -3.36 -10.11 -2.36
CA LEU A 114 -1.95 -10.38 -2.56
C LEU A 114 -1.22 -10.65 -1.26
N ARG A 115 -1.53 -9.91 -0.18
CA ARG A 115 -0.94 -10.15 1.13
C ARG A 115 -1.15 -11.59 1.56
N ASP A 116 -2.37 -12.11 1.47
CA ASP A 116 -2.67 -13.48 1.90
C ASP A 116 -1.99 -14.52 0.97
N GLN A 117 -1.91 -14.24 -0.34
CA GLN A 117 -1.21 -15.10 -1.30
C GLN A 117 0.31 -15.09 -1.10
N LEU A 118 0.91 -13.92 -0.84
CA LEU A 118 2.34 -13.76 -0.59
C LEU A 118 2.72 -14.40 0.74
N VAL A 119 1.97 -14.14 1.82
CA VAL A 119 2.22 -14.73 3.14
C VAL A 119 2.18 -16.26 3.06
N ARG A 120 1.18 -16.82 2.38
CA ARG A 120 1.09 -18.28 2.18
C ARG A 120 2.28 -18.83 1.39
N ARG A 121 2.76 -18.13 0.36
CA ARG A 121 3.89 -18.56 -0.48
C ARG A 121 5.25 -18.37 0.21
N LEU A 122 5.41 -17.32 1.01
CA LEU A 122 6.61 -17.08 1.82
C LEU A 122 6.74 -18.08 2.98
N GLN A 123 5.62 -18.59 3.50
CA GLN A 123 5.62 -19.65 4.52
C GLN A 123 5.90 -21.06 3.96
N GLN A 124 5.97 -21.21 2.63
CA GLN A 124 6.22 -22.49 1.93
C GLN A 124 7.65 -22.59 1.35
N GLN A 125 8.49 -21.60 1.60
CA GLN A 125 9.93 -21.58 1.26
C GLN A 125 10.76 -21.74 2.53
#